data_AF-A0A2N8PEJ4-F1
#
_entry.id   AF-A0A2N8PEJ4-F1
#
_cell.length_a   1.000
_cell.length_b   1.000
_cell.length_c   1.000
_cell.angle_alpha   90.00
_cell.angle_beta   90.00
_cell.angle_gamma   90.00
#
_symmetry.space_group_name_H-M   'P 1'
#
loop_
_entity.id
_entity.type
_entity.pdbx_description
1 polymer ?
#
loop_
_entity_poly.entity_id
_entity_poly.type
_entity_poly.pdbx_seq_one_letter_code
_entity_poly.pdbx_strand_id
1 'polypeptide(L)'
;MAHSARPARSPHAGPTAPLARIALIGDRSEAVRSHARIPTLLDALRVRDGLDLDAYWIPTDEADEDLTGFDAIWVLPGSPYRSEAGVLSAIRSARESGIPFLGTCGGFQHALLEFARNVCGLAHAGHAENTPGLADEDALVVPLACSLVGHEGTVDVTPGSRAASLLGAERTRARYHCNYAPNPRHLDLLRAHGLAFTGTDPAGEVRLAELPGHPFFLATLFQPELDGDGTRAHPLITGLATAAVAHARTR
;
A
#
# COMPACT_ATOMS: atom_id res chain seq x y z
N MET A 1 19.11 20.69 -60.47
CA MET A 1 19.27 21.13 -59.06
C MET A 1 17.93 20.94 -58.37
N ALA A 2 17.75 19.84 -57.63
CA ALA A 2 16.52 19.56 -56.91
C ALA A 2 16.76 19.88 -55.42
N HIS A 3 16.09 20.92 -54.91
CA HIS A 3 16.08 21.23 -53.47
C HIS A 3 14.87 20.54 -52.84
N SER A 4 15.16 19.48 -52.08
CA SER A 4 14.20 18.79 -51.23
C SER A 4 13.93 19.66 -50.00
N ALA A 5 12.69 20.11 -49.84
CA ALA A 5 12.22 20.85 -48.67
C ALA A 5 12.08 19.89 -47.47
N ARG A 6 12.77 20.21 -46.37
CA ARG A 6 12.57 19.54 -45.07
C ARG A 6 11.20 19.90 -44.50
N PRO A 7 10.45 18.95 -43.92
CA PRO A 7 9.23 19.29 -43.20
C PRO A 7 9.58 19.96 -41.86
N ALA A 8 8.88 21.06 -41.56
CA ALA A 8 8.96 21.76 -40.28
C ALA A 8 8.44 20.85 -39.15
N ARG A 9 9.20 20.75 -38.06
CA ARG A 9 8.73 20.15 -36.81
C ARG A 9 7.75 21.12 -36.15
N SER A 10 6.56 20.63 -35.79
CA SER A 10 5.58 21.35 -34.98
C SER A 10 6.07 21.49 -33.53
N PRO A 11 6.11 22.69 -32.93
CA PRO A 11 6.43 22.86 -31.53
C PRO A 11 5.16 23.20 -30.74
N HIS A 12 4.32 22.21 -30.46
CA HIS A 12 3.26 22.33 -29.45
C HIS A 12 3.33 21.15 -28.48
N ALA A 13 4.39 21.15 -27.66
CA ALA A 13 4.32 20.52 -26.35
C ALA A 13 3.79 21.60 -25.40
N GLY A 14 2.51 21.52 -25.04
CA GLY A 14 2.00 22.22 -23.86
C GLY A 14 2.78 21.77 -22.61
N PRO A 15 2.66 22.47 -21.46
CA PRO A 15 3.33 22.05 -20.24
C PRO A 15 2.96 20.61 -19.93
N THR A 16 3.94 19.70 -20.01
CA THR A 16 3.80 18.32 -19.57
C THR A 16 3.46 18.37 -18.10
N ALA A 17 2.31 17.81 -17.72
CA ALA A 17 1.92 17.68 -16.31
C ALA A 17 3.08 17.04 -15.52
N PRO A 18 3.36 17.51 -14.29
CA PRO A 18 4.44 16.96 -13.49
C PRO A 18 4.23 15.46 -13.29
N LEU A 19 5.32 14.71 -13.40
CA LEU A 19 5.33 13.26 -13.19
C LEU A 19 5.04 12.99 -11.71
N ALA A 20 4.07 12.11 -11.42
CA ALA A 20 3.68 11.82 -10.04
C ALA A 20 4.80 11.06 -9.32
N ARG A 21 5.24 11.59 -8.19
CA ARG A 21 6.31 11.02 -7.36
C ARG A 21 5.73 10.04 -6.36
N ILE A 22 6.24 8.82 -6.32
CA ILE A 22 5.79 7.79 -5.36
C ILE A 22 6.94 7.39 -4.44
N ALA A 23 6.69 7.40 -3.14
CA ALA A 23 7.59 6.86 -2.13
C ALA A 23 7.28 5.38 -1.89
N LEU A 24 8.27 4.52 -2.14
CA LEU A 24 8.24 3.09 -1.87
C LEU A 24 8.99 2.84 -0.55
N ILE A 25 8.25 2.72 0.55
CA ILE A 25 8.82 2.58 1.89
C ILE A 25 9.06 1.10 2.19
N GLY A 26 10.30 0.73 2.45
CA GLY A 26 10.64 -0.64 2.82
C GLY A 26 12.14 -0.92 2.78
N ASP A 27 12.58 -1.99 3.43
CA ASP A 27 13.97 -2.39 3.45
C ASP A 27 14.26 -3.29 2.25
N ARG A 28 14.73 -2.70 1.15
CA ARG A 28 14.94 -3.40 -0.13
C ARG A 28 15.79 -4.65 0.06
N SER A 29 15.29 -5.77 -0.46
CA SER A 29 15.97 -7.06 -0.37
C SER A 29 15.52 -7.96 -1.51
N GLU A 30 16.47 -8.62 -2.18
CA GLU A 30 16.20 -9.59 -3.25
C GLU A 30 15.53 -10.87 -2.72
N ALA A 31 15.67 -11.16 -1.43
CA ALA A 31 15.00 -12.29 -0.78
C ALA A 31 13.48 -12.08 -0.67
N VAL A 32 13.02 -10.83 -0.73
CA VAL A 32 11.59 -10.49 -0.68
C VAL A 32 11.03 -10.47 -2.10
N ARG A 33 10.28 -11.52 -2.46
CA ARG A 33 9.77 -11.71 -3.82
C ARG A 33 8.96 -10.54 -4.36
N SER A 34 8.17 -9.86 -3.53
CA SER A 34 7.40 -8.68 -3.95
C SER A 34 8.31 -7.52 -4.35
N HIS A 35 9.41 -7.28 -3.62
CA HIS A 35 10.39 -6.24 -3.95
C HIS A 35 10.98 -6.41 -5.35
N ALA A 36 11.34 -7.65 -5.71
CA ALA A 36 11.88 -7.96 -7.03
C ALA A 36 10.88 -7.70 -8.17
N ARG A 37 9.57 -7.70 -7.89
CA ARG A 37 8.52 -7.51 -8.92
C ARG A 37 8.15 -6.05 -9.16
N ILE A 38 8.41 -5.16 -8.20
CA ILE A 38 7.99 -3.75 -8.29
C ILE A 38 8.49 -3.05 -9.56
N PRO A 39 9.77 -3.16 -9.97
CA PRO A 39 10.22 -2.50 -11.20
C PRO A 39 9.42 -2.92 -12.45
N THR A 40 9.10 -4.22 -12.57
CA THR A 40 8.28 -4.74 -13.68
C THR A 40 6.84 -4.24 -13.59
N LEU A 41 6.28 -4.11 -12.40
CA LEU A 41 4.92 -3.58 -12.20
C LEU A 41 4.83 -2.09 -12.56
N LEU A 42 5.84 -1.29 -12.18
CA LEU A 42 5.94 0.12 -12.58
C LEU A 42 6.08 0.27 -14.10
N ASP A 43 6.87 -0.59 -14.74
CA ASP A 43 6.98 -0.62 -16.20
C ASP A 43 5.66 -0.99 -16.88
N ALA A 44 4.94 -1.97 -16.34
CA ALA A 44 3.63 -2.37 -16.84
C ALA A 44 2.61 -1.23 -16.73
N LEU A 45 2.56 -0.51 -15.60
CA LEU A 45 1.72 0.68 -15.43
C LEU A 45 2.00 1.74 -16.49
N ARG A 46 3.29 2.03 -16.73
CA ARG A 46 3.72 3.03 -17.72
C ARG A 46 3.35 2.63 -19.14
N VAL A 47 3.70 1.40 -19.54
CA VAL A 47 3.56 0.93 -20.94
C VAL A 47 2.10 0.61 -21.29
N ARG A 48 1.34 0.05 -20.35
CA ARG A 48 -0.02 -0.46 -20.64
C ARG A 48 -1.10 0.51 -20.24
N ASP A 49 -0.96 1.13 -19.09
CA ASP A 49 -2.00 1.97 -18.48
C ASP A 49 -1.72 3.46 -18.70
N GLY A 50 -0.54 3.82 -19.24
CA GLY A 50 -0.13 5.21 -19.43
C GLY A 50 0.11 5.96 -18.12
N LEU A 51 0.31 5.22 -17.03
CA LEU A 51 0.54 5.74 -15.69
C LEU A 51 2.04 5.70 -15.39
N ASP A 52 2.72 6.79 -15.76
CA ASP A 52 4.14 6.95 -15.49
C ASP A 52 4.33 7.55 -14.09
N LEU A 53 5.21 6.93 -13.29
CA LEU A 53 5.48 7.30 -11.90
C LEU A 53 6.97 7.46 -11.67
N ASP A 54 7.36 8.54 -11.00
CA ASP A 54 8.72 8.77 -10.52
C ASP A 54 8.89 8.10 -9.15
N ALA A 55 9.41 6.87 -9.14
CA ALA A 55 9.44 6.02 -7.95
C ALA A 55 10.76 6.12 -7.17
N TYR A 56 10.65 6.39 -5.88
CA TYR A 56 11.78 6.52 -4.96
C TYR A 56 11.69 5.43 -3.90
N TRP A 57 12.71 4.58 -3.84
CA TRP A 57 12.81 3.58 -2.78
C TRP A 57 13.43 4.22 -1.54
N ILE A 58 12.67 4.27 -0.45
CA ILE A 58 13.09 4.91 0.81
C ILE A 58 13.25 3.82 1.87
N PRO A 59 14.49 3.62 2.38
CA PRO A 59 14.78 2.79 3.54
C PRO A 59 13.92 3.16 4.75
N THR A 60 13.50 2.19 5.57
CA THR A 60 12.58 2.49 6.68
C THR A 60 13.19 3.39 7.76
N ASP A 61 14.51 3.32 7.92
CA ASP A 61 15.34 4.15 8.79
C ASP A 61 15.60 5.57 8.26
N GLU A 62 15.15 5.88 7.04
CA GLU A 62 15.18 7.22 6.42
C GLU A 62 13.75 7.76 6.15
N ALA A 63 12.71 7.01 6.56
CA ALA A 63 11.31 7.32 6.30
C ALA A 63 10.63 8.16 7.40
N ASP A 64 11.41 8.66 8.37
CA ASP A 64 10.93 9.59 9.40
C ASP A 64 10.91 11.06 8.93
N GLU A 65 11.44 11.34 7.74
CA GLU A 65 11.37 12.64 7.09
C GLU A 65 9.95 13.00 6.60
N ASP A 66 9.73 14.30 6.34
CA ASP A 66 8.48 14.80 5.78
C ASP A 66 8.27 14.32 4.34
N LEU A 67 7.30 13.42 4.15
CA LEU A 67 6.95 12.85 2.85
C LEU A 67 5.88 13.64 2.08
N THR A 68 5.50 14.85 2.51
CA THR A 68 4.48 15.68 1.83
C THR A 68 4.84 16.08 0.40
N GLY A 69 6.11 15.97 0.00
CA GLY A 69 6.57 16.14 -1.37
C GLY A 69 6.25 15.00 -2.34
N PHE A 70 5.65 13.90 -1.86
CA PHE A 70 5.26 12.73 -2.66
C PHE A 70 3.77 12.70 -2.97
N ASP A 71 3.40 12.24 -4.16
CA ASP A 71 2.03 12.09 -4.64
C ASP A 71 1.37 10.79 -4.21
N ALA A 72 2.16 9.81 -3.77
CA ALA A 72 1.69 8.59 -3.17
C ALA A 72 2.76 7.98 -2.26
N ILE A 73 2.31 7.24 -1.26
CA ILE A 73 3.15 6.46 -0.36
C ILE A 73 2.70 5.00 -0.44
N TRP A 74 3.65 4.11 -0.70
CA TRP A 74 3.44 2.66 -0.70
C TRP A 74 4.37 2.00 0.31
N VAL A 75 3.81 1.49 1.41
CA VAL A 75 4.57 0.70 2.39
C VAL A 75 4.56 -0.77 1.97
N LEU A 76 5.75 -1.25 1.65
CA LEU A 76 5.99 -2.55 1.04
C LEU A 76 6.12 -3.67 2.10
N PRO A 77 5.99 -4.95 1.70
CA PRO A 77 6.22 -6.07 2.61
C PRO A 77 7.66 -6.14 3.13
N GLY A 78 7.93 -6.99 4.12
CA GLY A 78 9.29 -7.21 4.63
C GLY A 78 9.50 -6.86 6.10
N SER A 79 8.43 -6.77 6.89
CA SER A 79 8.51 -6.78 8.36
C SER A 79 9.24 -8.06 8.85
N PRO A 80 10.05 -7.99 9.92
CA PRO A 80 10.34 -6.81 10.74
C PRO A 80 11.20 -5.79 9.99
N TYR A 81 10.78 -4.52 10.05
CA TYR A 81 11.52 -3.41 9.44
C TYR A 81 12.71 -2.99 10.31
N ARG A 82 13.75 -2.42 9.69
CA ARG A 82 14.86 -1.80 10.43
C ARG A 82 14.39 -0.67 11.33
N SER A 83 13.37 0.09 10.91
CA SER A 83 12.74 1.14 11.70
C SER A 83 11.22 1.06 11.63
N GLU A 84 10.58 0.54 12.70
CA GLU A 84 9.12 0.63 12.88
C GLU A 84 8.67 2.09 12.92
N ALA A 85 9.43 2.96 13.62
CA ALA A 85 9.10 4.37 13.79
C ALA A 85 9.01 5.12 12.46
N GLY A 86 9.95 4.89 11.52
CA GLY A 86 9.91 5.51 10.21
C GLY A 86 8.73 5.04 9.37
N VAL A 87 8.40 3.74 9.42
CA VAL A 87 7.19 3.22 8.77
C VAL A 87 5.91 3.86 9.32
N LEU A 88 5.78 3.98 10.64
CA LEU A 88 4.63 4.64 11.26
C LEU A 88 4.58 6.14 10.93
N SER A 89 5.72 6.82 10.85
CA SER A 89 5.81 8.22 10.42
C SER A 89 5.32 8.40 8.98
N ALA A 90 5.75 7.53 8.06
CA ALA A 90 5.33 7.57 6.66
C ALA A 90 3.82 7.35 6.50
N ILE A 91 3.25 6.37 7.23
CA ILE A 91 1.81 6.08 7.23
C ILE A 91 1.03 7.28 7.78
N ARG A 92 1.49 7.85 8.90
CA ARG A 92 0.88 9.02 9.52
C ARG A 92 0.89 10.22 8.57
N SER A 93 2.02 10.47 7.91
CA SER A 93 2.17 11.54 6.92
C SER A 93 1.15 11.38 5.80
N ALA A 94 0.96 10.15 5.31
CA ALA A 94 -0.06 9.86 4.31
C ALA A 94 -1.47 10.18 4.82
N ARG A 95 -1.83 9.63 5.99
CA ARG A 95 -3.16 9.75 6.61
C ARG A 95 -3.53 11.21 6.91
N GLU A 96 -2.61 11.98 7.46
CA GLU A 96 -2.87 13.36 7.92
C GLU A 96 -2.81 14.37 6.77
N SER A 97 -2.01 14.11 5.73
CA SER A 97 -1.83 15.04 4.61
C SER A 97 -2.66 14.68 3.38
N GLY A 98 -3.48 13.63 3.44
CA GLY A 98 -4.32 13.22 2.31
C GLY A 98 -3.53 12.65 1.13
N ILE A 99 -2.33 12.10 1.37
CA ILE A 99 -1.48 11.55 0.31
C ILE A 99 -1.94 10.12 0.01
N PRO A 100 -2.28 9.77 -1.24
CA PRO A 100 -2.64 8.42 -1.63
C PRO A 100 -1.74 7.33 -1.02
N PHE A 101 -2.35 6.37 -0.33
CA PHE A 101 -1.65 5.36 0.46
C PHE A 101 -2.02 3.93 0.06
N LEU A 102 -1.00 3.07 -0.06
CA LEU A 102 -1.13 1.61 -0.11
C LEU A 102 -0.18 0.94 0.90
N GLY A 103 -0.70 0.06 1.76
CA GLY A 103 0.14 -0.76 2.65
C GLY A 103 -0.10 -2.25 2.42
N THR A 104 0.94 -3.05 2.16
CA THR A 104 0.79 -4.48 1.82
C THR A 104 1.58 -5.38 2.78
N CYS A 105 0.96 -6.49 3.22
CA CYS A 105 1.46 -7.40 4.27
C CYS A 105 1.94 -6.64 5.52
N GLY A 106 3.25 -6.45 5.69
CA GLY A 106 3.84 -5.63 6.76
C GLY A 106 3.27 -4.21 6.78
N GLY A 107 3.10 -3.58 5.61
CA GLY A 107 2.53 -2.24 5.51
C GLY A 107 1.07 -2.17 5.96
N PHE A 108 0.31 -3.25 5.79
CA PHE A 108 -1.05 -3.34 6.33
C PHE A 108 -1.04 -3.45 7.85
N GLN A 109 -0.22 -4.35 8.40
CA GLN A 109 -0.10 -4.52 9.86
C GLN A 109 0.30 -3.21 10.54
N HIS A 110 1.25 -2.47 9.96
CA HIS A 110 1.71 -1.20 10.50
C HIS A 110 0.73 -0.05 10.25
N ALA A 111 -0.12 -0.11 9.21
CA ALA A 111 -1.21 0.85 9.02
C ALA A 111 -2.25 0.75 10.14
N LEU A 112 -2.58 -0.47 10.56
CA LEU A 112 -3.45 -0.69 11.71
C LEU A 112 -2.78 -0.21 13.00
N LEU A 113 -1.48 -0.45 13.15
CA LEU A 113 -0.69 -0.01 14.31
C LEU A 113 -0.61 1.51 14.43
N GLU A 114 -0.36 2.21 13.33
CA GLU A 114 -0.35 3.68 13.28
C GLU A 114 -1.72 4.23 13.69
N PHE A 115 -2.80 3.69 13.12
CA PHE A 115 -4.16 4.14 13.40
C PHE A 115 -4.57 3.86 14.86
N ALA A 116 -4.21 2.69 15.39
CA ALA A 116 -4.47 2.32 16.77
C ALA A 116 -3.79 3.30 17.76
N ARG A 117 -2.51 3.59 17.54
CA ARG A 117 -1.71 4.47 18.42
C ARG A 117 -2.17 5.93 18.33
N ASN A 118 -2.38 6.44 17.11
CA ASN A 118 -2.56 7.88 16.89
C ASN A 118 -4.03 8.34 16.82
N VAL A 119 -4.97 7.44 16.49
CA VAL A 119 -6.40 7.79 16.35
C VAL A 119 -7.26 7.17 17.45
N CYS A 120 -6.94 5.94 17.85
CA CYS A 120 -7.76 5.20 18.84
C CYS A 120 -7.25 5.36 20.29
N GLY A 121 -6.12 6.03 20.50
CA GLY A 121 -5.53 6.24 21.82
C GLY A 121 -4.87 4.99 22.43
N LEU A 122 -4.66 3.92 21.66
CA LEU A 122 -3.94 2.72 22.10
C LEU A 122 -2.43 2.95 22.03
N ALA A 123 -1.91 3.85 22.87
CA ALA A 123 -0.52 4.30 22.81
C ALA A 123 0.52 3.17 22.92
N HIS A 124 0.17 2.08 23.61
CA HIS A 124 1.04 0.91 23.81
C HIS A 124 0.77 -0.24 22.84
N ALA A 125 -0.20 -0.11 21.93
CA ALA A 125 -0.48 -1.13 20.92
C ALA A 125 0.82 -1.55 20.23
N GLY A 126 1.07 -2.85 20.10
CA GLY A 126 2.32 -3.38 19.59
C GLY A 126 2.15 -4.50 18.56
N HIS A 127 3.24 -4.77 17.87
CA HIS A 127 3.38 -5.89 16.95
C HIS A 127 4.23 -6.98 17.61
N ALA A 128 3.69 -8.18 17.79
CA ALA A 128 4.38 -9.26 18.52
C ALA A 128 5.73 -9.66 17.89
N GLU A 129 5.91 -9.50 16.58
CA GLU A 129 7.21 -9.69 15.91
C GLU A 129 8.31 -8.74 16.41
N ASN A 130 7.93 -7.50 16.76
CA ASN A 130 8.85 -6.42 17.09
C ASN A 130 9.03 -6.28 18.61
N THR A 131 8.10 -6.81 19.41
CA THR A 131 8.08 -6.64 20.86
C THR A 131 7.97 -7.98 21.58
N PRO A 132 9.10 -8.66 21.86
CA PRO A 132 9.10 -9.87 22.68
C PRO A 132 8.51 -9.58 24.07
N GLY A 133 7.56 -10.40 24.51
CA GLY A 133 6.89 -10.22 25.80
C GLY A 133 5.81 -9.13 25.81
N LEU A 134 5.34 -8.68 24.64
CA LEU A 134 4.20 -7.78 24.52
C LEU A 134 3.00 -8.30 25.32
N ALA A 135 2.46 -7.46 26.19
CA ALA A 135 1.30 -7.82 26.99
C ALA A 135 0.12 -8.16 26.08
N ASP A 136 -0.65 -9.19 26.44
CA ASP A 136 -1.79 -9.64 25.65
C ASP A 136 -2.74 -8.50 25.33
N GLU A 137 -2.89 -7.55 26.26
CA GLU A 137 -3.77 -6.38 26.14
C GLU A 137 -3.31 -5.33 25.12
N ASP A 138 -2.02 -5.27 24.87
CA ASP A 138 -1.37 -4.35 23.91
C ASP A 138 -1.11 -5.01 22.55
N ALA A 139 -1.23 -6.33 22.45
CA ALA A 139 -0.96 -7.07 21.21
C ALA A 139 -2.00 -6.77 20.11
N LEU A 140 -1.69 -5.82 19.23
CA LEU A 140 -2.53 -5.47 18.08
C LEU A 140 -2.31 -6.42 16.92
N VAL A 141 -1.08 -6.86 16.71
CA VAL A 141 -0.71 -7.82 15.67
C VAL A 141 -0.04 -9.02 16.34
N VAL A 142 -0.58 -10.20 16.10
CA VAL A 142 -0.25 -11.45 16.81
C VAL A 142 0.20 -12.54 15.82
N PRO A 143 1.00 -13.53 16.28
CA PRO A 143 1.38 -14.66 15.44
C PRO A 143 0.15 -15.43 14.97
N LEU A 144 0.15 -15.84 13.71
CA LEU A 144 -0.84 -16.76 13.18
C LEU A 144 -0.58 -18.18 13.70
N ALA A 145 -1.64 -18.89 14.08
CA ALA A 145 -1.53 -20.31 14.46
C ALA A 145 -1.01 -21.17 13.30
N CYS A 146 -1.38 -20.80 12.06
CA CYS A 146 -0.88 -21.40 10.83
C CYS A 146 -0.27 -20.29 9.94
N SER A 147 1.00 -20.44 9.57
CA SER A 147 1.67 -19.52 8.66
C SER A 147 0.93 -19.42 7.32
N LEU A 148 0.76 -18.20 6.80
CA LEU A 148 0.23 -17.97 5.45
C LEU A 148 1.35 -17.86 4.40
N VAL A 149 2.62 -18.12 4.76
CA VAL A 149 3.72 -18.02 3.80
C VAL A 149 3.51 -19.00 2.64
N GLY A 150 3.49 -18.46 1.41
CA GLY A 150 3.29 -19.26 0.20
C GLY A 150 1.84 -19.70 -0.05
N HIS A 151 0.90 -19.30 0.82
CA HIS A 151 -0.50 -19.66 0.66
C HIS A 151 -1.20 -18.73 -0.33
N GLU A 152 -2.15 -19.31 -1.06
CA GLU A 152 -3.13 -18.59 -1.87
C GLU A 152 -4.51 -18.76 -1.24
N GLY A 153 -5.30 -17.71 -1.30
CA GLY A 153 -6.66 -17.72 -0.79
C GLY A 153 -7.57 -16.81 -1.57
N THR A 154 -8.78 -16.68 -1.07
CA THR A 154 -9.80 -15.80 -1.61
C THR A 154 -10.14 -14.75 -0.56
N VAL A 155 -10.34 -13.52 -1.00
CA VAL A 155 -10.84 -12.43 -0.17
C VAL A 155 -12.15 -11.94 -0.77
N ASP A 156 -13.21 -12.00 0.03
CA ASP A 156 -14.49 -11.38 -0.28
C ASP A 156 -14.39 -9.90 0.10
N VAL A 157 -14.77 -9.02 -0.83
CA VAL A 157 -14.72 -7.57 -0.62
C VAL A 157 -16.10 -6.99 -0.49
N THR A 158 -16.25 -6.04 0.43
CA THR A 158 -17.55 -5.40 0.72
C THR A 158 -18.06 -4.63 -0.51
N PRO A 159 -19.29 -4.90 -0.99
CA PRO A 159 -19.88 -4.14 -2.09
C PRO A 159 -19.90 -2.63 -1.80
N GLY A 160 -19.60 -1.82 -2.80
CA GLY A 160 -19.51 -0.36 -2.67
C GLY A 160 -18.24 0.16 -2.00
N SER A 161 -17.33 -0.70 -1.54
CA SER A 161 -16.00 -0.28 -1.09
C SER A 161 -15.11 0.22 -2.23
N ARG A 162 -14.01 0.91 -1.90
CA ARG A 162 -13.00 1.29 -2.89
C ARG A 162 -12.38 0.04 -3.50
N ALA A 163 -12.07 -0.98 -2.70
CA ALA A 163 -11.53 -2.24 -3.18
C ALA A 163 -12.45 -2.90 -4.21
N ALA A 164 -13.75 -3.02 -3.93
CA ALA A 164 -14.71 -3.60 -4.87
C ALA A 164 -14.78 -2.81 -6.19
N SER A 165 -14.74 -1.48 -6.11
CA SER A 165 -14.75 -0.60 -7.28
C SER A 165 -13.48 -0.75 -8.14
N LEU A 166 -12.31 -0.83 -7.52
CA LEU A 166 -11.03 -1.03 -8.20
C LEU A 166 -10.93 -2.42 -8.83
N LEU A 167 -11.38 -3.45 -8.11
CA LEU A 167 -11.34 -4.83 -8.58
C LEU A 167 -12.36 -5.11 -9.69
N GLY A 168 -13.48 -4.38 -9.70
CA GLY A 168 -14.62 -4.69 -10.57
C GLY A 168 -15.29 -6.02 -10.22
N ALA A 169 -15.07 -6.52 -9.01
CA ALA A 169 -15.54 -7.81 -8.52
C ALA A 169 -15.68 -7.79 -6.99
N GLU A 170 -16.57 -8.63 -6.46
CA GLU A 170 -16.78 -8.82 -5.02
C GLU A 170 -15.81 -9.83 -4.39
N ARG A 171 -14.86 -10.33 -5.19
CA ARG A 171 -13.91 -11.35 -4.77
C ARG A 171 -12.58 -11.17 -5.48
N THR A 172 -11.47 -11.33 -4.76
CA THR A 172 -10.13 -11.33 -5.33
C THR A 172 -9.29 -12.50 -4.82
N ARG A 173 -8.31 -12.91 -5.64
CA ARG A 173 -7.29 -13.88 -5.24
C ARG A 173 -6.25 -13.16 -4.39
N ALA A 174 -5.91 -13.76 -3.26
CA ALA A 174 -4.93 -13.26 -2.33
C ALA A 174 -3.72 -14.19 -2.26
N ARG A 175 -2.51 -13.62 -2.30
CA ARG A 175 -1.24 -14.33 -2.13
C ARG A 175 -0.55 -13.80 -0.89
N TYR A 176 -0.10 -14.68 -0.01
CA TYR A 176 0.38 -14.30 1.30
C TYR A 176 1.85 -14.66 1.53
N HIS A 177 2.50 -13.82 2.34
CA HIS A 177 3.85 -14.06 2.87
C HIS A 177 3.95 -13.43 4.27
N CYS A 178 3.01 -13.77 5.15
CA CYS A 178 2.92 -13.18 6.49
C CYS A 178 2.74 -14.28 7.54
N ASN A 179 3.42 -14.14 8.69
CA ASN A 179 3.28 -15.02 9.86
C ASN A 179 2.43 -14.40 10.97
N TYR A 180 1.91 -13.19 10.75
CA TYR A 180 1.19 -12.41 11.74
C TYR A 180 -0.09 -11.82 11.13
N ALA A 181 -1.09 -11.60 11.98
CA ALA A 181 -2.37 -11.02 11.59
C ALA A 181 -2.93 -10.10 12.69
N PRO A 182 -3.89 -9.24 12.35
CA PRO A 182 -4.55 -8.38 13.33
C PRO A 182 -5.23 -9.22 14.41
N ASN A 183 -5.07 -8.82 15.67
CA ASN A 183 -5.74 -9.43 16.79
C ASN A 183 -7.23 -9.02 16.78
N PRO A 184 -8.18 -9.99 16.70
CA PRO A 184 -9.60 -9.70 16.65
C PRO A 184 -10.12 -8.79 17.77
N ARG A 185 -9.50 -8.85 18.95
CA ARG A 185 -9.89 -8.08 20.15
C ARG A 185 -9.92 -6.57 19.94
N HIS A 186 -9.11 -6.04 19.02
CA HIS A 186 -9.02 -4.60 18.79
C HIS A 186 -9.82 -4.11 17.58
N LEU A 187 -10.31 -5.02 16.73
CA LEU A 187 -10.91 -4.63 15.45
C LEU A 187 -12.15 -3.76 15.62
N ASP A 188 -12.98 -4.05 16.61
CA ASP A 188 -14.20 -3.26 16.84
C ASP A 188 -13.90 -1.83 17.30
N LEU A 189 -12.82 -1.63 18.06
CA LEU A 189 -12.35 -0.30 18.42
C LEU A 189 -11.86 0.46 17.18
N LEU A 190 -11.04 -0.18 16.33
CA LEU A 190 -10.57 0.46 15.09
C LEU A 190 -11.75 0.86 14.18
N ARG A 191 -12.78 0.00 14.08
CA ARG A 191 -14.03 0.30 13.36
C ARG A 191 -14.77 1.49 13.96
N ALA A 192 -14.92 1.53 15.28
CA ALA A 192 -15.63 2.61 15.97
C ALA A 192 -14.97 3.99 15.75
N HIS A 193 -13.64 4.01 15.53
CA HIS A 193 -12.88 5.22 15.21
C HIS A 193 -12.80 5.53 13.70
N GLY A 194 -13.47 4.75 12.86
CA GLY A 194 -13.68 5.06 11.44
C GLY A 194 -12.88 4.21 10.46
N LEU A 195 -12.05 3.26 10.89
CA LEU A 195 -11.37 2.36 9.96
C LEU A 195 -12.36 1.32 9.42
N ALA A 196 -12.44 1.14 8.10
CA ALA A 196 -13.35 0.18 7.48
C ALA A 196 -12.59 -1.10 7.08
N PHE A 197 -13.00 -2.24 7.61
CA PHE A 197 -12.47 -3.54 7.16
C PHE A 197 -13.33 -4.08 6.02
N THR A 198 -12.93 -3.76 4.79
CA THR A 198 -13.71 -4.00 3.57
C THR A 198 -13.30 -5.27 2.81
N GLY A 199 -12.47 -6.13 3.41
CA GLY A 199 -12.24 -7.46 2.87
C GLY A 199 -11.85 -8.49 3.91
N THR A 200 -12.47 -9.66 3.81
CA THR A 200 -12.26 -10.80 4.70
C THR A 200 -12.03 -12.09 3.93
N ASP A 201 -11.37 -13.06 4.54
CA ASP A 201 -11.35 -14.41 3.99
C ASP A 201 -12.65 -15.17 4.31
N PRO A 202 -12.82 -16.43 3.84
CA PRO A 202 -14.03 -17.22 4.11
C PRO A 202 -14.28 -17.54 5.59
N ALA A 203 -13.26 -17.42 6.45
CA ALA A 203 -13.40 -17.59 7.90
C ALA A 203 -13.82 -16.28 8.60
N GLY A 204 -13.93 -15.17 7.86
CA GLY A 204 -14.25 -13.85 8.37
C GLY A 204 -13.04 -13.10 8.93
N GLU A 205 -11.81 -13.60 8.74
CA GLU A 205 -10.61 -12.89 9.18
C GLU A 205 -10.34 -11.70 8.26
N VAL A 206 -9.94 -10.57 8.84
CA VAL A 206 -9.67 -9.33 8.11
C VAL A 206 -8.42 -9.49 7.23
N ARG A 207 -8.57 -9.15 5.95
CA ARG A 207 -7.49 -9.16 4.95
C ARG A 207 -7.32 -7.83 4.22
N LEU A 208 -8.27 -6.91 4.36
CA LEU A 208 -8.24 -5.60 3.71
C LEU A 208 -8.87 -4.52 4.60
N ALA A 209 -8.24 -3.36 4.67
CA ALA A 209 -8.72 -2.17 5.36
C ALA A 209 -8.68 -0.93 4.46
N GLU A 210 -9.62 -0.03 4.68
CA GLU A 210 -9.73 1.28 4.04
C GLU A 210 -9.98 2.34 5.11
N LEU A 211 -9.60 3.59 4.83
CA LEU A 211 -9.96 4.74 5.65
C LEU A 211 -10.98 5.62 4.89
N PRO A 212 -12.29 5.48 5.18
CA PRO A 212 -13.33 6.39 4.69
C PRO A 212 -12.97 7.85 4.94
N GLY A 213 -13.28 8.72 3.97
CA GLY A 213 -12.96 10.15 4.03
C GLY A 213 -11.56 10.52 3.55
N HIS A 214 -10.61 9.57 3.52
CA HIS A 214 -9.29 9.79 2.91
C HIS A 214 -9.36 9.65 1.38
N PRO A 215 -8.70 10.50 0.58
CA PRO A 215 -8.79 10.48 -0.89
C PRO A 215 -8.42 9.13 -1.51
N PHE A 216 -7.34 8.51 -1.01
CA PHE A 216 -7.00 7.12 -1.29
C PHE A 216 -6.20 6.53 -0.13
N PHE A 217 -6.78 5.61 0.65
CA PHE A 217 -6.10 4.87 1.72
C PHE A 217 -6.60 3.44 1.68
N LEU A 218 -5.72 2.51 1.36
CA LEU A 218 -6.04 1.10 1.25
C LEU A 218 -4.88 0.28 1.79
N ALA A 219 -5.18 -0.80 2.52
CA ALA A 219 -4.17 -1.67 3.05
C ALA A 219 -4.62 -3.13 2.95
N THR A 220 -3.72 -4.04 2.55
CA THR A 220 -4.01 -5.47 2.37
C THR A 220 -3.02 -6.34 3.12
N LEU A 221 -3.51 -7.37 3.82
CA LEU A 221 -2.63 -8.37 4.42
C LEU A 221 -1.95 -9.22 3.32
N PHE A 222 -2.65 -9.45 2.21
CA PHE A 222 -2.06 -10.11 1.03
C PHE A 222 -1.19 -9.15 0.23
N GLN A 223 -0.41 -9.72 -0.70
CA GLN A 223 0.54 -9.00 -1.54
C GLN A 223 0.03 -8.93 -2.99
N PRO A 224 -0.67 -7.86 -3.41
CA PRO A 224 -1.07 -7.66 -4.80
C PRO A 224 0.12 -7.64 -5.78
N GLU A 225 1.33 -7.37 -5.29
CA GLU A 225 2.59 -7.43 -6.04
C GLU A 225 2.90 -8.83 -6.57
N LEU A 226 2.39 -9.85 -5.88
CA LEU A 226 2.59 -11.24 -6.26
C LEU A 226 1.53 -11.76 -7.23
N ASP A 227 0.51 -10.97 -7.57
CA ASP A 227 -0.54 -11.41 -8.50
C ASP A 227 -0.07 -11.43 -9.96
N GLY A 228 -0.63 -12.35 -10.74
CA GLY A 228 -0.29 -12.53 -12.15
C GLY A 228 1.18 -12.84 -12.42
N ASP A 229 1.58 -12.67 -13.68
CA ASP A 229 2.93 -12.90 -14.21
C ASP A 229 3.78 -11.62 -14.28
N GLY A 230 3.24 -10.47 -13.85
CA GLY A 230 3.91 -9.17 -13.87
C GLY A 230 3.69 -8.39 -15.16
N THR A 231 3.00 -8.96 -16.16
CA THR A 231 2.67 -8.23 -17.40
C THR A 231 1.54 -7.22 -17.22
N ARG A 232 0.85 -7.25 -16.07
CA ARG A 232 -0.17 -6.28 -15.65
C ARG A 232 -0.05 -6.05 -14.15
N ALA A 233 -0.18 -4.80 -13.73
CA ALA A 233 -0.32 -4.48 -12.32
C ALA A 233 -1.69 -4.95 -11.80
N HIS A 234 -1.72 -5.36 -10.53
CA HIS A 234 -2.97 -5.68 -9.85
C HIS A 234 -3.85 -4.41 -9.75
N PRO A 235 -5.20 -4.49 -9.84
CA PRO A 235 -6.05 -3.31 -9.87
C PRO A 235 -5.90 -2.36 -8.68
N LEU A 236 -5.54 -2.87 -7.51
CA LEU A 236 -5.23 -2.03 -6.33
C LEU A 236 -3.97 -1.16 -6.52
N ILE A 237 -2.95 -1.70 -7.20
CA ILE A 237 -1.71 -0.98 -7.52
C ILE A 237 -1.98 0.06 -8.62
N THR A 238 -2.74 -0.31 -9.66
CA THR A 238 -3.21 0.64 -10.69
C THR A 238 -4.07 1.75 -10.08
N GLY A 239 -4.90 1.42 -9.08
CA GLY A 239 -5.68 2.38 -8.30
C GLY A 239 -4.81 3.39 -7.57
N LEU A 240 -3.76 2.94 -6.88
CA LEU A 240 -2.79 3.83 -6.22
C LEU A 240 -2.11 4.74 -7.24
N ALA A 241 -1.62 4.18 -8.36
CA ALA A 241 -0.96 4.95 -9.42
C ALA A 241 -1.88 6.02 -10.01
N THR A 242 -3.16 5.68 -10.24
CA THR A 242 -4.18 6.64 -10.71
C THR A 242 -4.40 7.74 -9.69
N ALA A 243 -4.50 7.40 -8.40
CA ALA A 243 -4.66 8.37 -7.33
C ALA A 243 -3.44 9.29 -7.19
N ALA A 244 -2.22 8.76 -7.37
CA ALA A 244 -0.98 9.53 -7.38
C ALA A 244 -0.98 10.59 -8.50
N VAL A 245 -1.32 10.18 -9.73
CA VAL A 245 -1.42 11.09 -10.88
C VAL A 245 -2.49 12.16 -10.67
N ALA A 246 -3.62 11.82 -10.03
CA ALA A 246 -4.65 12.78 -9.69
C ALA A 246 -4.16 13.78 -8.63
N HIS A 247 -3.49 13.31 -7.58
CA HIS A 247 -2.95 14.14 -6.51
C HIS A 247 -1.88 15.12 -7.03
N ALA A 248 -0.98 14.66 -7.92
CA ALA A 248 0.05 15.47 -8.56
C ALA A 248 -0.49 16.65 -9.38
N ARG A 249 -1.73 16.54 -9.88
CA ARG A 249 -2.39 17.61 -10.64
C ARG A 249 -3.06 18.66 -9.74
N THR A 250 -3.27 18.35 -8.47
CA THR A 250 -3.96 19.21 -7.51
C THR A 250 -3.03 19.91 -6.51
N ARG A 251 -1.75 19.54 -6.49
CA ARG A 251 -0.71 20.21 -5.71
C ARG A 251 -0.17 21.41 -6.48
#